data_AF-A0A4S2T0E2-F1
#
_entry.id   AF-A0A4S2T0E2-F1
#
_cell.length_a   1.000
_cell.length_b   1.000
_cell.length_c   1.000
_cell.angle_alpha   90.00
_cell.angle_beta   90.00
_cell.angle_gamma   90.00
#
_symmetry.space_group_name_H-M   'P 1'
#
loop_
_entity.id
_entity.type
_entity.pdbx_description
1 polymer ?
#
loop_
_entity_poly.entity_id
_entity_poly.type
_entity_poly.pdbx_seq_one_letter_code
_entity_poly.pdbx_strand_id
1 'polypeptide(L)'
;MNQGYRNALAALESTYRADPAAHLTIAGSPQGAWVGDLLLRKIADNGTAVPRSQVDGMLYSDPMQPGTGFWHLVPQGTVIPFVAYSPGTGPQEFPGVPVERFCIQTDGVCEATSLDSFSGFLQQPPRYFQPGSIIESTLTRHGGNGTVWFPAA
;
A
#
# COMPACT_ATOMS: atom_id res chain seq x y z
N MET A 1 -2.61 -12.45 -4.98
CA MET A 1 -3.60 -11.57 -4.32
C MET A 1 -4.41 -12.25 -3.23
N ASN A 2 -5.44 -13.05 -3.53
CA ASN A 2 -6.36 -13.59 -2.50
C ASN A 2 -5.68 -14.36 -1.37
N GLN A 3 -4.65 -15.17 -1.68
CA GLN A 3 -3.89 -15.87 -0.65
C GLN A 3 -3.10 -14.91 0.24
N GLY A 4 -2.43 -13.91 -0.34
CA GLY A 4 -1.67 -12.90 0.41
C GLY A 4 -2.55 -12.11 1.36
N TYR A 5 -3.73 -11.70 0.89
CA TYR A 5 -4.72 -11.04 1.74
C TYR A 5 -5.20 -11.91 2.91
N ARG A 6 -5.55 -13.18 2.64
CA ARG A 6 -5.95 -14.11 3.72
C ARG A 6 -4.84 -14.31 4.75
N ASN A 7 -3.59 -14.47 4.29
CA ASN A 7 -2.45 -14.65 5.17
C ASN A 7 -2.18 -13.40 6.02
N ALA A 8 -2.24 -12.20 5.41
CA ALA A 8 -2.04 -10.95 6.12
C ALA A 8 -3.12 -10.71 7.18
N LEU A 9 -4.40 -10.96 6.84
CA LEU A 9 -5.50 -10.87 7.79
C LEU A 9 -5.34 -11.88 8.95
N ALA A 10 -5.00 -13.13 8.65
CA ALA A 10 -4.77 -14.14 9.67
C ALA A 10 -3.60 -13.78 10.60
N ALA A 11 -2.51 -13.22 10.04
CA ALA A 11 -1.37 -12.75 10.82
C ALA A 11 -1.77 -11.59 11.74
N LEU A 12 -2.47 -10.58 11.22
CA LEU A 12 -3.00 -9.46 12.00
C LEU A 12 -3.84 -9.94 13.19
N GLU A 13 -4.83 -10.80 12.92
CA GLU A 13 -5.74 -11.32 13.94
C GLU A 13 -5.04 -12.25 14.94
N SER A 14 -4.03 -12.99 14.51
CA SER A 14 -3.23 -13.83 15.41
C SER A 14 -2.35 -12.98 16.32
N THR A 15 -1.70 -11.94 15.79
CA THR A 15 -0.84 -11.05 16.57
C THR A 15 -1.67 -10.28 17.60
N TYR A 16 -2.81 -9.71 17.21
CA TYR A 16 -3.69 -9.00 18.14
C TYR A 16 -4.25 -9.92 19.25
N ARG A 17 -4.57 -11.18 18.94
CA ARG A 17 -4.99 -12.14 19.98
C ARG A 17 -3.88 -12.50 20.96
N ALA A 18 -2.64 -12.51 20.50
CA ALA A 18 -1.48 -12.79 21.34
C ALA A 18 -1.11 -11.59 22.22
N ASP A 19 -1.26 -10.37 21.69
CA ASP A 19 -1.03 -9.12 22.41
C ASP A 19 -2.08 -8.06 22.01
N PRO A 20 -3.18 -7.94 22.77
CA PRO A 20 -4.21 -6.95 22.50
C PRO A 20 -3.77 -5.49 22.73
N ALA A 21 -2.62 -5.26 23.34
CA ALA A 21 -2.06 -3.93 23.56
C ALA A 21 -1.09 -3.50 22.44
N ALA A 22 -0.70 -4.42 21.55
CA ALA A 22 0.26 -4.15 20.49
C ALA A 22 -0.24 -3.08 19.52
N HIS A 23 0.70 -2.23 19.09
CA HIS A 23 0.52 -1.35 17.94
C HIS A 23 1.07 -2.06 16.69
N LEU A 24 0.27 -2.11 15.62
CA LEU A 24 0.53 -2.93 14.44
C LEU A 24 0.69 -2.06 13.19
N THR A 25 1.85 -2.14 12.56
CA THR A 25 2.10 -1.49 11.27
C THR A 25 1.87 -2.47 10.12
N ILE A 26 0.97 -2.12 9.20
CA ILE A 26 0.74 -2.87 7.96
C ILE A 26 1.63 -2.26 6.87
N ALA A 27 2.73 -2.96 6.57
CA ALA A 27 3.66 -2.57 5.52
C ALA A 27 3.48 -3.43 4.26
N GLY A 28 3.59 -2.82 3.07
CA GLY A 28 3.46 -3.55 1.80
C GLY A 28 4.18 -2.89 0.62
N SER A 29 4.74 -3.70 -0.29
CA SER A 29 5.40 -3.25 -1.52
C SER A 29 5.31 -4.30 -2.65
N PRO A 30 5.26 -3.89 -3.93
CA PRO A 30 4.14 -3.17 -4.55
C PRO A 30 2.86 -4.00 -4.55
N GLN A 31 2.96 -5.30 -4.89
CA GLN A 31 1.83 -6.24 -4.74
C GLN A 31 1.41 -6.37 -3.27
N GLY A 32 2.35 -6.28 -2.34
CA GLY A 32 2.06 -6.20 -0.90
C GLY A 32 1.33 -4.91 -0.52
N ALA A 33 1.60 -3.79 -1.20
CA ALA A 33 0.91 -2.52 -0.95
C ALA A 33 -0.57 -2.60 -1.36
N TRP A 34 -0.87 -3.27 -2.48
CA TRP A 34 -2.24 -3.59 -2.85
C TRP A 34 -2.94 -4.42 -1.75
N VAL A 35 -2.31 -5.49 -1.28
CA VAL A 35 -2.88 -6.27 -0.16
C VAL A 35 -3.06 -5.41 1.10
N GLY A 36 -2.07 -4.59 1.42
CA GLY A 36 -2.07 -3.69 2.56
C GLY A 36 -3.21 -2.68 2.51
N ASP A 37 -3.43 -2.05 1.36
CA ASP A 37 -4.53 -1.10 1.18
C ASP A 37 -5.90 -1.78 1.39
N LEU A 38 -6.12 -2.97 0.80
CA LEU A 38 -7.36 -3.73 1.04
C LEU A 38 -7.57 -4.09 2.52
N LEU A 39 -6.51 -4.44 3.23
CA LEU A 39 -6.56 -4.78 4.65
C LEU A 39 -6.81 -3.54 5.52
N LEU A 40 -6.11 -2.44 5.25
CA LEU A 40 -6.29 -1.15 5.93
C LEU A 40 -7.70 -0.61 5.75
N ARG A 41 -8.29 -0.73 4.55
CA ARG A 41 -9.71 -0.45 4.30
C ARG A 41 -10.62 -1.29 5.18
N LYS A 42 -10.41 -2.61 5.20
CA LYS A 42 -11.21 -3.51 6.04
C LYS A 42 -11.14 -3.11 7.53
N ILE A 43 -10.00 -2.66 8.02
CA ILE A 43 -9.84 -2.19 9.40
C ILE A 43 -10.55 -0.85 9.62
N ALA A 44 -10.36 0.11 8.70
CA ALA A 44 -11.02 1.41 8.75
C ALA A 44 -12.55 1.30 8.74
N ASP A 45 -13.09 0.29 8.06
CA ASP A 45 -14.52 -0.02 7.99
C ASP A 45 -15.04 -0.87 9.18
N ASN A 46 -14.24 -1.03 10.24
CA ASN A 46 -14.53 -1.91 11.40
C ASN A 46 -14.82 -3.37 11.01
N GLY A 47 -14.23 -3.84 9.92
CA GLY A 47 -14.37 -5.22 9.45
C GLY A 47 -13.51 -6.24 10.20
N THR A 48 -12.74 -5.82 11.21
CA THR A 48 -11.92 -6.68 12.07
C THR A 48 -12.14 -6.32 13.55
N ALA A 49 -11.71 -7.19 14.47
CA ALA A 49 -11.72 -6.91 15.90
C ALA A 49 -10.56 -6.00 16.36
N VAL A 50 -9.61 -5.67 15.48
CA VAL A 50 -8.46 -4.83 15.80
C VAL A 50 -8.89 -3.35 15.82
N PRO A 51 -8.69 -2.63 16.93
CA PRO A 51 -8.97 -1.20 17.00
C PRO A 51 -8.19 -0.39 15.97
N ARG A 52 -8.88 0.50 15.26
CA ARG A 52 -8.27 1.40 14.26
C ARG A 52 -7.12 2.24 14.82
N SER A 53 -7.23 2.63 16.09
CA SER A 53 -6.21 3.42 16.81
C SER A 53 -4.93 2.66 17.12
N GLN A 54 -4.90 1.33 16.96
CA GLN A 54 -3.72 0.48 17.17
C GLN A 54 -3.05 0.08 15.85
N VAL A 55 -3.48 0.66 14.72
CA VAL A 55 -2.98 0.30 13.40
C VAL A 55 -2.47 1.52 12.67
N ASP A 56 -1.34 1.40 12.00
CA ASP A 56 -0.90 2.32 10.96
C ASP A 56 -0.48 1.58 9.68
N GLY A 57 -0.43 2.30 8.57
CA GLY A 57 -0.11 1.76 7.26
C GLY A 57 1.11 2.41 6.61
N MET A 58 1.97 1.58 6.02
CA MET A 58 3.14 1.99 5.25
C MET A 58 3.11 1.32 3.88
N LEU A 59 2.63 2.03 2.86
CA LEU A 59 2.43 1.46 1.52
C LEU A 59 3.48 2.02 0.55
N TYR A 60 4.28 1.14 -0.04
CA TYR A 60 5.35 1.50 -0.96
C TYR A 60 4.99 1.10 -2.38
N SER A 61 5.13 2.01 -3.35
CA SER A 61 4.80 1.69 -4.74
C SER A 61 3.36 1.14 -4.85
N ASP A 62 2.40 1.81 -4.21
CA ASP A 62 1.01 1.34 -4.13
C ASP A 62 0.29 1.47 -5.47
N PRO A 63 -0.10 0.36 -6.14
CA PRO A 63 -0.81 0.43 -7.41
C PRO A 63 -2.24 0.98 -7.26
N MET A 64 -2.77 1.02 -6.03
CA MET A 64 -4.07 1.59 -5.71
C MET A 64 -3.97 3.07 -5.31
N GLN A 65 -2.79 3.70 -5.40
CA GLN A 65 -2.61 5.09 -5.01
C GLN A 65 -3.67 6.02 -5.66
N PRO A 66 -4.38 6.83 -4.86
CA PRO A 66 -5.47 7.66 -5.36
C PRO A 66 -5.01 8.65 -6.44
N GLY A 67 -5.74 8.68 -7.55
CA GLY A 67 -5.53 9.61 -8.67
C GLY A 67 -4.30 9.37 -9.54
N THR A 68 -3.36 8.53 -9.11
CA THR A 68 -2.05 8.38 -9.77
C THR A 68 -1.59 6.94 -9.94
N GLY A 69 -2.05 5.99 -9.12
CA GLY A 69 -1.65 4.59 -9.21
C GLY A 69 -2.16 3.89 -10.47
N PHE A 70 -1.50 2.80 -10.86
CA PHE A 70 -1.86 2.01 -12.05
C PHE A 70 -3.35 1.62 -12.08
N TRP A 71 -3.92 1.21 -10.94
CA TRP A 71 -5.33 0.83 -10.86
C TRP A 71 -6.31 2.01 -10.92
N HIS A 72 -5.82 3.26 -10.90
CA HIS A 72 -6.65 4.43 -11.20
C HIS A 72 -7.10 4.47 -12.66
N LEU A 73 -6.30 3.92 -13.57
CA LEU A 73 -6.57 3.94 -15.02
C LEU A 73 -7.57 2.86 -15.46
N VAL A 74 -7.91 1.92 -14.58
CA VAL A 74 -8.62 0.69 -14.94
C VAL A 74 -9.87 0.54 -14.06
N PRO A 75 -11.08 0.55 -14.65
CA PRO A 75 -12.32 0.39 -13.88
C PRO A 75 -12.30 -0.82 -12.95
N GLN A 76 -12.88 -0.68 -11.77
CA GLN A 76 -12.97 -1.77 -10.81
C GLN A 76 -13.70 -2.98 -11.41
N GLY A 77 -13.16 -4.17 -11.21
CA GLY A 77 -13.72 -5.42 -11.73
C GLY A 77 -13.29 -5.77 -13.17
N THR A 78 -12.64 -4.85 -13.89
CA THR A 78 -12.08 -5.16 -15.21
C THR A 78 -10.99 -6.22 -15.10
N VAL A 79 -11.07 -7.26 -15.95
CA VAL A 79 -10.03 -8.29 -16.06
C VAL A 79 -8.96 -7.79 -17.03
N ILE A 80 -7.72 -7.67 -16.56
CA ILE A 80 -6.56 -7.53 -17.43
C ILE A 80 -5.97 -8.93 -17.65
N PRO A 81 -6.04 -9.47 -18.88
CA PRO A 81 -5.48 -10.79 -19.19
C PRO A 81 -4.04 -10.92 -18.69
N PHE A 82 -3.72 -12.04 -18.06
CA PHE A 82 -2.39 -12.36 -17.51
C PHE A 82 -1.88 -11.46 -16.35
N VAL A 83 -2.65 -10.46 -15.92
CA VAL A 83 -2.27 -9.57 -14.80
C VAL A 83 -3.15 -9.85 -13.58
N ALA A 84 -4.37 -9.31 -13.54
CA ALA A 84 -5.33 -9.52 -12.44
C ALA A 84 -6.71 -8.88 -12.74
N TYR A 85 -7.67 -9.11 -11.85
CA TYR A 85 -8.87 -8.26 -11.73
C TYR A 85 -8.48 -6.91 -11.12
N SER A 86 -8.94 -5.82 -11.73
CA SER A 86 -8.73 -4.48 -11.20
C SER A 86 -9.48 -4.32 -9.86
N PRO A 87 -8.76 -3.97 -8.78
CA PRO A 87 -9.36 -3.62 -7.49
C PRO A 87 -9.90 -2.18 -7.48
N GLY A 88 -9.70 -1.41 -8.55
CA GLY A 88 -10.01 0.01 -8.63
C GLY A 88 -9.02 0.90 -7.87
N THR A 89 -9.39 2.16 -7.70
CA THR A 89 -8.59 3.13 -6.92
C THR A 89 -8.76 2.89 -5.41
N GLY A 90 -7.70 3.07 -4.63
CA GLY A 90 -7.75 3.11 -3.17
C GLY A 90 -8.33 4.43 -2.65
N PRO A 91 -8.72 4.48 -1.37
CA PRO A 91 -9.26 5.70 -0.79
C PRO A 91 -8.16 6.73 -0.56
N GLN A 92 -8.52 8.02 -0.61
CA GLN A 92 -7.60 9.10 -0.25
C GLN A 92 -7.14 8.99 1.21
N GLU A 93 -8.08 8.68 2.09
CA GLU A 93 -7.87 8.55 3.53
C GLU A 93 -8.52 7.26 4.05
N PHE A 94 -7.98 6.72 5.14
CA PHE A 94 -8.54 5.57 5.83
C PHE A 94 -9.13 6.06 7.17
N PRO A 95 -10.47 6.11 7.32
CA PRO A 95 -11.07 6.71 8.50
C PRO A 95 -10.58 6.10 9.83
N GLY A 96 -9.80 6.88 10.59
CA GLY A 96 -9.27 6.48 11.90
C GLY A 96 -8.04 5.57 11.86
N VAL A 97 -7.46 5.31 10.68
CA VAL A 97 -6.22 4.55 10.51
C VAL A 97 -5.21 5.44 9.77
N PRO A 98 -4.12 5.89 10.41
CA PRO A 98 -3.09 6.67 9.73
C PRO A 98 -2.36 5.82 8.68
N VAL A 99 -2.28 6.31 7.44
CA VAL A 99 -1.60 5.61 6.33
C VAL A 99 -0.73 6.55 5.51
N GLU A 100 0.58 6.28 5.48
CA GLU A 100 1.52 6.90 4.55
C GLU A 100 1.71 6.02 3.31
N ARG A 101 1.67 6.66 2.15
CA ARG A 101 2.05 6.09 0.86
C ARG A 101 3.38 6.69 0.41
N PHE A 102 4.33 5.85 0.03
CA PHE A 102 5.64 6.27 -0.43
C PHE A 102 5.75 5.95 -1.93
N CYS A 103 5.92 7.00 -2.73
CA CYS A 103 5.98 6.88 -4.18
C CYS A 103 7.19 7.64 -4.73
N ILE A 104 7.97 6.98 -5.59
CA ILE A 104 9.02 7.62 -6.36
C ILE A 104 8.37 8.26 -7.59
N GLN A 105 8.76 9.49 -7.91
CA GLN A 105 8.32 10.14 -9.13
C GLN A 105 8.68 9.26 -10.35
N THR A 106 7.77 9.14 -11.31
CA THR A 106 7.82 8.23 -12.47
C THR A 106 7.70 6.74 -12.16
N ASP A 107 7.48 6.30 -10.91
CA ASP A 107 7.20 4.90 -10.64
C ASP A 107 5.84 4.51 -11.24
N GLY A 108 5.85 3.79 -12.36
CA GLY A 108 4.63 3.42 -13.09
C GLY A 108 3.65 2.54 -12.33
N VAL A 109 4.00 2.06 -11.12
CA VAL A 109 3.05 1.38 -10.24
C VAL A 109 2.19 2.40 -9.50
N CYS A 110 2.78 3.38 -8.81
CA CYS A 110 2.07 4.35 -7.97
C CYS A 110 1.84 5.72 -8.62
N GLU A 111 2.54 6.01 -9.72
CA GLU A 111 2.42 7.23 -10.52
C GLU A 111 2.45 6.90 -12.03
N ALA A 112 1.33 6.39 -12.54
CA ALA A 112 1.08 6.08 -13.95
C ALA A 112 0.46 7.28 -14.71
N THR A 113 1.07 8.47 -14.60
CA THR A 113 0.52 9.73 -15.14
C THR A 113 1.21 10.25 -16.41
N SER A 114 2.34 9.66 -16.79
CA SER A 114 3.17 10.15 -17.91
C SER A 114 3.79 9.01 -18.72
N LEU A 115 4.42 9.33 -19.86
CA LEU A 115 5.19 8.34 -20.63
C LEU A 115 6.44 7.88 -19.89
N ASP A 116 7.03 8.75 -19.05
CA ASP A 116 8.19 8.40 -18.22
C ASP A 116 7.83 7.35 -17.17
N SER A 117 6.55 7.24 -16.79
CA SER A 117 6.06 6.19 -15.91
C SER A 117 6.26 4.78 -16.48
N PHE A 118 6.32 4.64 -17.81
CA PHE A 118 6.52 3.34 -18.46
C PHE A 118 7.93 2.80 -18.24
N SER A 119 8.95 3.64 -18.43
CA SER A 119 10.34 3.26 -18.12
C SER A 119 10.55 3.12 -16.61
N GLY A 120 9.93 4.01 -15.83
CA GLY A 120 10.02 4.00 -14.38
C GLY A 120 9.37 2.77 -13.71
N PHE A 121 8.41 2.10 -14.36
CA PHE A 121 7.84 0.82 -13.89
C PHE A 121 8.92 -0.26 -13.64
N LEU A 122 10.04 -0.22 -14.38
CA LEU A 122 11.16 -1.15 -14.20
C LEU A 122 12.35 -0.50 -13.47
N GLN A 123 12.55 0.81 -13.64
CA GLN A 123 13.73 1.52 -13.13
C GLN A 123 13.61 1.94 -11.66
N GLN A 124 12.41 2.32 -11.20
CA GLN A 124 12.20 2.81 -9.84
C GLN A 124 12.11 1.71 -8.77
N PRO A 125 11.48 0.53 -8.99
CA PRO A 125 11.28 -0.47 -7.93
C PRO A 125 12.54 -0.89 -7.14
N PRO A 126 13.74 -1.06 -7.73
CA PRO A 126 14.93 -1.42 -6.97
C PRO A 126 15.31 -0.40 -5.88
N ARG A 127 14.99 0.88 -6.05
CA ARG A 127 15.36 1.95 -5.11
C ARG A 127 14.63 1.88 -3.77
N TYR A 128 13.48 1.20 -3.71
CA TYR A 128 12.79 0.96 -2.43
C TYR A 128 13.55 0.00 -1.51
N PHE A 129 14.49 -0.81 -2.03
CA PHE A 129 15.15 -1.90 -1.29
C PHE A 129 16.67 -1.75 -1.13
N GLN A 130 17.28 -0.72 -1.74
CA GLN A 130 18.72 -0.47 -1.64
C GLN A 130 19.16 -0.12 -0.20
N PRO A 131 20.44 -0.25 0.18
CA PRO A 131 20.92 0.25 1.47
C PRO A 131 20.68 1.76 1.63
N GLY A 132 20.13 2.20 2.76
CA GLY A 132 19.66 3.58 2.95
C GLY A 132 18.39 3.89 2.15
N SER A 133 17.63 2.85 1.77
CA SER A 133 16.42 2.96 0.97
C SER A 133 15.29 3.73 1.66
N ILE A 134 14.30 4.02 0.84
CA ILE A 134 12.98 4.49 1.26
C ILE A 134 12.43 3.57 2.36
N ILE A 135 12.32 2.26 2.14
CA ILE A 135 11.75 1.36 3.15
C ILE A 135 12.56 1.42 4.46
N GLU A 136 13.88 1.32 4.39
CA GLU A 136 14.73 1.36 5.60
C GLU A 136 14.57 2.67 6.39
N SER A 137 14.46 3.81 5.70
CA SER A 137 14.35 5.14 6.32
C SER A 137 12.94 5.52 6.77
N THR A 138 11.90 4.79 6.35
CA THR A 138 10.50 5.14 6.65
C THR A 138 9.71 4.08 7.38
N LEU A 139 10.16 2.83 7.44
CA LEU A 139 9.39 1.74 8.05
C LEU A 139 9.10 1.95 9.55
N THR A 140 9.92 2.74 10.24
CA THR A 140 9.73 3.09 11.66
C THR A 140 8.95 4.38 11.89
N ARG A 141 8.39 4.99 10.84
CA ARG A 141 7.47 6.13 10.98
C ARG A 141 6.13 5.62 11.50
N HIS A 142 5.39 6.50 12.17
CA HIS A 142 4.07 6.19 12.72
C HIS A 142 3.16 7.41 12.62
N GLY A 143 1.87 7.19 12.41
CA GLY A 143 0.85 8.24 12.53
C GLY A 143 0.75 9.23 11.35
N GLY A 144 1.55 9.09 10.30
CA GLY A 144 1.45 9.94 9.12
C GLY A 144 0.27 9.60 8.21
N ASN A 145 -0.05 10.53 7.31
CA ASN A 145 -1.14 10.42 6.34
C ASN A 145 -0.75 10.99 4.98
N GLY A 146 -1.27 10.38 3.92
CA GLY A 146 -1.14 10.89 2.56
C GLY A 146 0.07 10.32 1.82
N THR A 147 0.49 11.02 0.76
CA THR A 147 1.58 10.55 -0.11
C THR A 147 2.87 11.34 0.15
N VAL A 148 3.94 10.61 0.44
CA VAL A 148 5.32 11.10 0.49
C VAL A 148 5.98 10.80 -0.85
N TRP A 149 6.41 11.86 -1.53
CA TRP A 149 7.04 11.78 -2.85
C TRP A 149 8.56 11.77 -2.74
N PHE A 150 9.20 10.88 -3.50
CA PHE A 150 10.65 10.84 -3.69
C PHE A 150 11.01 11.22 -5.11
N PRO A 151 12.14 11.92 -5.33
CA PRO A 151 12.55 12.31 -6.68
C PRO A 151 12.91 11.08 -7.54
N ALA A 152 12.60 11.18 -8.83
CA ALA A 152 13.08 10.27 -9.86
C ALA A 152 14.63 10.26 -9.90
N ALA A 153 15.20 9.20 -10.47
CA ALA A 153 16.65 9.07 -10.64
C ALA A 153 17.14 9.84 -11.88
#